data_AF-A0A4P9Y5X0-F1
#
_entry.id   AF-A0A4P9Y5X0-F1
#
_cell.length_a   1.000
_cell.length_b   1.000
_cell.length_c   1.000
_cell.angle_alpha   90.00
_cell.angle_beta   90.00
_cell.angle_gamma   90.00
#
_symmetry.space_group_name_H-M   'P 1'
#
loop_
_entity.id
_entity.type
_entity.pdbx_description
1 polymer ?
#
loop_
_entity_poly.entity_id
_entity_poly.type
_entity_poly.pdbx_seq_one_letter_code
_entity_poly.pdbx_strand_id
1 'polypeptide(L)'
;MSHGKYIVIFKKDAPQEAIDNMMSSVSSEGGEVQHHYKMSKMRGFSATIPDTFLTNLTGDQYIDYIEPDGEVTTMAKSLGLNAKA
;
A
#
# COMPACT_ATOMS: atom_id res chain seq x y z
N MET A 1 -4.99 14.39 13.77
CA MET A 1 -5.35 13.81 12.46
C MET A 1 -4.97 12.35 12.53
N SER A 2 -5.87 11.44 12.16
CA SER A 2 -5.58 10.00 12.12
C SER A 2 -4.91 9.64 10.80
N HIS A 3 -3.98 8.70 10.88
CA HIS A 3 -3.28 8.13 9.73
C HIS A 3 -3.41 6.62 9.78
N GLY A 4 -3.65 6.00 8.63
CA GLY A 4 -3.56 4.56 8.45
C GLY A 4 -2.36 4.19 7.59
N LYS A 5 -1.89 2.94 7.71
CA LYS A 5 -0.90 2.37 6.79
C LYS A 5 -1.64 1.63 5.70
N TYR A 6 -1.28 1.88 4.45
CA TYR A 6 -1.95 1.32 3.29
C TYR A 6 -0.95 0.92 2.23
N ILE A 7 -1.33 -0.09 1.44
CA ILE A 7 -0.70 -0.42 0.18
C ILE A 7 -1.64 0.03 -0.93
N VAL A 8 -1.15 0.92 -1.80
CA VAL A 8 -1.87 1.42 -2.97
C VAL A 8 -1.34 0.67 -4.20
N ILE A 9 -2.22 -0.08 -4.86
CA ILE A 9 -1.90 -0.87 -6.05
C ILE A 9 -2.52 -0.22 -7.29
N PHE A 10 -1.72 -0.11 -8.34
CA PHE A 10 -2.11 0.49 -9.61
C PHE A 10 -2.39 -0.56 -10.67
N LYS A 11 -3.26 -0.19 -11.60
CA LYS A 11 -3.53 -0.97 -12.82
C LYS A 11 -2.24 -1.12 -13.64
N LYS A 12 -2.19 -2.18 -14.44
CA LYS A 12 -0.99 -2.53 -15.22
C LYS A 12 -0.60 -1.44 -16.23
N ASP A 13 -1.60 -0.75 -16.77
CA ASP A 13 -1.49 0.31 -17.77
C ASP A 13 -1.28 1.71 -17.15
N ALA A 14 -1.25 1.84 -15.82
CA ALA A 14 -1.01 3.11 -15.16
C ALA A 14 0.33 3.73 -15.61
N PRO A 15 0.36 4.99 -16.08
CA PRO A 15 1.60 5.67 -16.40
C PRO A 15 2.51 5.74 -15.18
N GLN A 16 3.83 5.61 -15.35
CA GLN A 16 4.76 5.75 -14.22
C GLN A 16 4.64 7.13 -13.56
N GLU A 17 4.42 8.16 -14.37
CA GLU A 17 4.17 9.54 -13.89
C GLU A 17 2.94 9.64 -12.98
N ALA A 18 1.88 8.86 -13.22
CA ALA A 18 0.71 8.85 -12.33
C ALA A 18 1.06 8.29 -10.94
N ILE A 19 1.89 7.25 -10.88
CA ILE A 19 2.37 6.65 -9.62
C ILE A 19 3.26 7.66 -8.89
N ASP A 20 4.18 8.30 -9.60
CA ASP A 20 5.13 9.26 -9.03
C ASP A 20 4.41 10.51 -8.49
N ASN A 21 3.43 11.04 -9.25
CA ASN A 21 2.58 12.16 -8.82
C ASN A 21 1.75 11.79 -7.58
N MET A 22 1.25 10.55 -7.50
CA MET A 22 0.48 10.10 -6.35
C MET A 22 1.35 10.00 -5.09
N MET A 23 2.55 9.42 -5.20
CA MET A 23 3.52 9.37 -4.09
C MET A 23 3.89 10.77 -3.59
N SER A 24 4.07 11.73 -4.52
CA SER A 24 4.31 13.13 -4.18
C SER A 24 3.10 13.74 -3.45
N SER A 25 1.88 13.50 -3.94
CA SER A 25 0.64 14.03 -3.34
C SER A 25 0.45 13.50 -1.92
N VAL A 26 0.66 12.20 -1.70
CA VAL A 26 0.64 11.60 -0.36
C VAL A 26 1.62 12.31 0.57
N SER A 27 2.84 12.58 0.10
CA SER A 27 3.87 13.24 0.91
C SER A 27 3.52 14.71 1.21
N SER A 28 2.97 15.43 0.22
CA SER A 28 2.53 16.82 0.37
C SER A 28 1.35 16.98 1.33
N GLU A 29 0.47 15.98 1.41
CA GLU A 29 -0.69 15.97 2.31
C GLU A 29 -0.33 15.50 3.74
N GLY A 30 0.96 15.33 4.04
CA GLY A 30 1.45 14.92 5.36
C GLY A 30 1.45 13.40 5.59
N GLY A 31 1.29 12.62 4.53
CA GLY A 31 1.62 11.20 4.52
C GLY A 31 3.12 10.95 4.32
N GLU A 32 3.49 9.68 4.34
CA GLU A 32 4.87 9.24 4.12
C GLU A 32 4.85 7.95 3.30
N VAL A 33 5.63 7.89 2.22
CA VAL A 33 5.81 6.66 1.43
C VAL A 33 6.91 5.82 2.05
N GLN A 34 6.61 4.59 2.47
CA GLN A 34 7.60 3.68 3.05
C GLN A 34 8.27 2.80 2.00
N HIS A 35 7.51 2.29 1.03
CA HIS A 35 8.07 1.39 0.01
C HIS A 35 7.41 1.57 -1.35
N HIS A 36 8.18 1.48 -2.43
CA HIS A 36 7.69 1.54 -3.81
C HIS A 36 7.93 0.19 -4.50
N TYR A 37 6.84 -0.47 -4.87
CA TYR A 37 6.80 -1.70 -5.65
C TYR A 37 6.83 -1.38 -7.15
N LYS A 38 7.92 -1.77 -7.82
CA LYS A 38 8.14 -1.57 -9.27
C LYS A 38 8.04 -2.86 -10.10
N MET A 39 7.43 -3.91 -9.54
CA MET A 39 7.40 -5.22 -10.17
C MET A 39 6.37 -5.26 -11.31
N SER A 40 6.66 -5.99 -12.39
CA SER A 40 5.77 -6.08 -13.55
C SER A 40 4.37 -6.62 -13.24
N LYS A 41 4.23 -7.39 -12.16
CA LYS A 41 2.94 -7.94 -11.69
C LYS A 41 2.29 -7.13 -10.57
N MET A 42 3.03 -6.22 -9.92
CA MET A 42 2.58 -5.46 -8.76
C MET A 42 3.29 -4.10 -8.78
N ARG A 43 2.55 -3.08 -9.23
CA ARG A 43 3.01 -1.70 -9.31
C ARG A 43 2.24 -0.89 -8.28
N GLY A 44 2.95 -0.22 -7.38
CA GLY A 44 2.31 0.48 -6.27
C GLY A 44 3.28 0.92 -5.20
N PHE A 45 2.76 1.37 -4.07
CA PHE A 45 3.57 1.77 -2.94
C PHE A 45 2.84 1.55 -1.62
N SER A 46 3.59 1.35 -0.54
CA SER A 46 3.07 1.45 0.82
C SER A 46 3.31 2.85 1.36
N ALA A 47 2.30 3.38 2.04
CA ALA A 47 2.34 4.69 2.64
C ALA A 47 1.57 4.75 3.96
N THR A 48 2.00 5.65 4.82
CA THR A 48 1.18 6.22 5.88
C THR A 48 0.36 7.33 5.24
N ILE A 49 -0.97 7.21 5.26
CA ILE A 49 -1.88 8.11 4.55
C ILE A 49 -2.83 8.74 5.57
N PRO A 50 -3.00 10.08 5.57
CA PRO A 50 -4.04 10.73 6.36
C PRO A 50 -5.43 10.28 5.93
N ASP A 51 -6.32 9.99 6.89
CA ASP A 51 -7.67 9.50 6.59
C ASP A 51 -8.47 10.47 5.70
N THR A 52 -8.21 11.78 5.85
CA THR A 52 -8.81 12.85 5.03
C THR A 52 -8.39 12.80 3.56
N PHE A 53 -7.22 12.24 3.27
CA PHE A 53 -6.71 12.08 1.91
C PHE A 53 -7.09 10.74 1.29
N LEU A 54 -7.26 9.70 2.12
CA LEU A 54 -7.66 8.36 1.67
C LEU A 54 -8.95 8.37 0.84
N THR A 55 -9.93 9.19 1.21
CA THR A 55 -11.19 9.34 0.46
C THR A 55 -11.01 9.94 -0.93
N ASN A 56 -9.92 10.68 -1.18
CA ASN A 56 -9.63 11.26 -2.48
C ASN A 56 -8.94 10.25 -3.40
N LEU A 57 -8.27 9.25 -2.84
CA LEU A 57 -7.56 8.21 -3.59
C LEU A 57 -8.51 7.20 -4.24
N THR A 58 -9.64 6.90 -3.62
CA THR A 58 -10.57 5.86 -4.11
C THR A 58 -11.26 6.20 -5.44
N GLY A 59 -11.13 7.44 -5.94
CA GLY A 59 -11.67 7.88 -7.23
C GLY A 59 -10.68 7.90 -8.39
N ASP A 60 -9.40 7.57 -8.16
CA ASP A 60 -8.37 7.63 -9.20
C ASP A 60 -8.53 6.48 -10.22
N GLN A 61 -8.54 6.82 -11.51
CA GLN A 61 -8.76 5.84 -12.59
C GLN A 61 -7.61 4.82 -12.75
N TYR A 62 -6.41 5.12 -12.26
CA TYR A 62 -5.23 4.28 -12.36
C TYR A 62 -5.02 3.38 -11.15
N ILE A 63 -5.73 3.64 -10.05
CA ILE A 63 -5.73 2.75 -8.89
C ILE A 63 -6.56 1.50 -9.22
N ASP A 64 -6.00 0.33 -8.91
CA ASP A 64 -6.68 -0.96 -8.99
C ASP A 64 -7.43 -1.22 -7.67
N TYR A 65 -6.69 -1.19 -6.57
CA TYR A 65 -7.25 -1.25 -5.21
C TYR A 65 -6.30 -0.68 -4.17
N ILE A 66 -6.85 -0.39 -2.98
CA ILE A 66 -6.11 0.05 -1.79
C ILE A 66 -6.43 -0.94 -0.68
N GLU A 67 -5.40 -1.45 0.00
CA GLU A 67 -5.56 -2.37 1.14
C GLU A 67 -4.85 -1.81 2.39
N PRO A 68 -5.37 -2.05 3.60
CA PRO A 68 -4.63 -1.77 4.83
C PRO A 68 -3.32 -2.55 4.87
N ASP A 69 -2.22 -1.86 5.16
CA ASP A 69 -0.90 -2.48 5.35
C ASP A 69 -0.84 -3.10 6.76
N GLY A 70 -1.23 -4.37 6.83
CA GLY A 70 -1.24 -5.17 8.06
C GLY A 70 0.01 -6.03 8.21
N GLU A 71 0.40 -6.31 9.46
CA GLU A 71 1.41 -7.33 9.73
C GLU A 71 0.89 -8.70 9.25
N VAL A 72 1.61 -9.32 8.32
CA VAL A 72 1.43 -10.75 8.03
C VAL A 72 1.95 -11.53 9.24
N THR A 73 1.07 -11.81 10.21
CA THR A 73 1.45 -12.67 11.34
C THR A 73 1.60 -14.09 10.83
N THR A 74 2.83 -14.61 10.75
CA THR A 74 3.16 -15.97 10.30
C THR A 74 2.71 -17.08 11.27
N MET A 75 1.50 -17.00 11.84
CA MET A 75 0.88 -18.09 12.60
C MET A 75 0.48 -19.28 11.71
N ALA A 76 0.67 -19.18 10.38
CA ALA A 76 0.72 -20.33 9.47
C ALA A 76 2.06 -21.11 9.52
N LYS A 77 3.07 -20.62 10.25
CA LYS A 77 4.36 -21.30 10.45
C LYS A 77 4.44 -22.06 11.77
N SER A 78 3.50 -21.88 12.71
CA SER A 78 3.59 -22.44 14.08
C SER A 78 2.56 -23.52 14.44
N LEU A 79 1.75 -24.02 13.51
CA LEU A 79 0.83 -25.15 13.75
C LEU A 79 0.97 -26.20 12.62
N GLY A 80 1.68 -27.33 12.76
CA GLY A 80 2.44 -27.85 13.89
C GLY A 80 3.09 -29.18 13.52
N LEU A 81 4.43 -29.26 13.60
CA LEU A 81 5.15 -30.53 13.67
C LEU A 81 5.74 -30.68 15.08
N ASN A 82 5.15 -31.61 15.82
CA ASN A 82 5.61 -32.08 17.11
C ASN A 82 6.99 -32.74 17.02
N ALA A 83 7.91 -32.41 17.91
CA ALA A 83 8.90 -33.35 18.40
C ALA A 83 9.00 -33.21 19.92
N LYS A 84 8.46 -34.25 20.56
CA LYS A 84 8.38 -34.55 21.98
C LYS A 84 9.78 -34.73 22.61
N ALA A 85 9.83 -34.48 23.93
CA ALA A 85 10.89 -34.76 24.92
C ALA A 85 11.72 -33.53 25.33
#